data_AF-A0A3C0FQK8-F1
#
_entry.id   AF-A0A3C0FQK8-F1
#
_cell.length_a   1.000
_cell.length_b   1.000
_cell.length_c   1.000
_cell.angle_alpha   90.00
_cell.angle_beta   90.00
_cell.angle_gamma   90.00
#
_symmetry.space_group_name_H-M   'P 1'
#
loop_
_entity.id
_entity.type
_entity.pdbx_description
1 polymer ?
#
loop_
_entity_poly.entity_id
_entity_poly.type
_entity_poly.pdbx_seq_one_letter_code
_entity_poly.pdbx_strand_id
1 'polypeptide(L)' 'LVGQAYGAEKRKQFLWAVRKTTVWGIVSALVMAALFAASGPWIIDALTSIPEVRAASYEYLMWAVVLPITGVLGFQFD' A
#
# COMPACT_ATOMS: atom_id res chain seq x y z
N LEU A 1 14.92 -14.59 -34.26
CA LEU A 1 13.53 -14.88 -34.70
C LEU A 1 12.83 -15.95 -33.83
N VAL A 2 13.53 -16.97 -33.31
CA VAL A 2 12.92 -17.99 -32.42
C VAL A 2 12.61 -17.47 -30.99
N GLY A 3 13.41 -16.53 -30.46
CA GLY A 3 13.20 -15.95 -29.12
C GLY A 3 11.98 -15.03 -28.98
N GLN A 4 11.49 -14.42 -30.06
CA GLN A 4 10.29 -13.57 -30.00
C GLN A 4 8.98 -14.38 -29.97
N ALA A 5 8.96 -15.57 -30.59
CA ALA A 5 7.79 -16.45 -30.55
C ALA A 5 7.60 -17.10 -29.16
N TYR A 6 8.69 -17.50 -28.49
CA TYR A 6 8.65 -18.00 -27.11
C TYR A 6 8.46 -16.86 -26.08
N GLY A 7 9.00 -15.68 -26.39
CA GLY A 7 8.77 -14.46 -25.63
C GLY A 7 7.33 -13.93 -25.72
N ALA A 8 6.61 -14.16 -26.82
CA ALA A 8 5.23 -13.66 -26.99
C ALA A 8 4.23 -14.34 -26.03
N GLU A 9 4.39 -15.65 -25.80
CA GLU A 9 3.58 -16.40 -24.83
C GLU A 9 3.96 -16.02 -23.38
N LYS A 10 5.27 -15.91 -23.11
CA LYS A 10 5.78 -15.45 -21.82
C LYS A 10 5.45 -13.98 -21.52
N ARG A 11 5.37 -13.11 -22.52
CA ARG A 11 5.05 -11.69 -22.36
C ARG A 11 3.60 -11.50 -21.96
N LYS A 12 2.67 -12.29 -22.52
CA LYS A 12 1.27 -12.31 -22.06
C LYS A 12 1.15 -12.85 -20.64
N GLN A 13 1.82 -13.96 -20.30
CA GLN A 13 1.84 -14.49 -18.93
C GLN A 13 2.50 -13.53 -17.93
N PHE A 14 3.58 -12.88 -18.31
CA PHE A 14 4.28 -11.86 -17.51
C PHE A 14 3.37 -10.66 -17.24
N LEU A 15 2.75 -10.09 -18.28
CA LEU A 15 1.81 -8.97 -18.12
C LEU A 15 0.58 -9.38 -17.29
N TRP A 16 0.12 -10.62 -17.41
CA TRP A 16 -0.97 -11.14 -16.59
C TRP A 16 -0.56 -11.25 -15.12
N ALA A 17 0.63 -11.80 -14.83
CA ALA A 17 1.17 -11.89 -13.48
C ALA A 17 1.38 -10.50 -12.86
N VAL A 18 2.01 -9.58 -13.58
CA VAL A 18 2.21 -8.18 -13.15
C VAL A 18 0.87 -7.51 -12.86
N ARG A 19 -0.13 -7.66 -13.72
CA ARG A 19 -1.46 -7.07 -13.49
C ARG A 19 -2.13 -7.65 -12.25
N LYS A 20 -1.98 -8.96 -12.00
CA LYS A 20 -2.53 -9.61 -10.80
C LYS A 20 -1.82 -9.15 -9.54
N THR A 21 -0.50 -9.04 -9.54
CA THR A 21 0.26 -8.54 -8.38
C THR A 21 -0.01 -7.07 -8.12
N THR A 22 -0.14 -6.25 -9.17
CA THR A 22 -0.52 -4.83 -9.03
C THR A 22 -1.90 -4.67 -8.42
N VAL A 23 -2.90 -5.44 -8.87
CA VAL A 23 -4.26 -5.38 -8.31
C VAL A 23 -4.26 -5.79 -6.84
N TRP A 24 -3.58 -6.89 -6.49
CA TRP A 24 -3.48 -7.32 -5.10
C TRP A 24 -2.73 -6.33 -4.22
N GLY A 25 -1.68 -5.69 -4.75
CA GLY A 25 -0.96 -4.62 -4.09
C GLY A 25 -1.87 -3.41 -3.83
N ILE A 26 -2.59 -2.92 -4.84
CA ILE A 26 -3.50 -1.78 -4.66
C ILE A 26 -4.59 -2.11 -3.63
N VAL A 27 -5.17 -3.31 -3.70
CA VAL A 27 -6.19 -3.76 -2.74
C VAL A 27 -5.62 -3.80 -1.33
N SER A 28 -4.43 -4.37 -1.11
CA SER A 28 -3.83 -4.43 0.22
C SER A 28 -3.46 -3.03 0.76
N ALA A 29 -2.95 -2.14 -0.09
CA ALA A 29 -2.70 -0.74 0.27
C ALA A 29 -3.98 -0.02 0.70
N LEU A 30 -5.06 -0.14 -0.06
CA LEU A 30 -6.34 0.48 0.26
C LEU A 30 -6.94 -0.09 1.56
N VAL A 31 -6.84 -1.40 1.78
CA VAL A 31 -7.28 -2.03 3.03
C VAL A 31 -6.48 -1.49 4.21
N MET A 32 -5.15 -1.43 4.12
CA MET A 32 -4.33 -0.87 5.20
C MET A 32 -4.63 0.61 5.45
N ALA A 33 -4.78 1.40 4.39
CA ALA A 33 -5.14 2.82 4.49
C ALA A 33 -6.50 3.00 5.20
N ALA A 34 -7.51 2.21 4.81
CA ALA A 34 -8.82 2.23 5.46
C ALA A 34 -8.75 1.81 6.93
N LEU A 35 -7.95 0.81 7.27
CA LEU A 35 -7.71 0.40 8.65
C LEU A 35 -7.09 1.54 9.46
N PHE A 36 -6.00 2.15 8.98
CA PHE A 36 -5.38 3.30 9.67
C PHE A 36 -6.33 4.50 9.79
N ALA A 37 -7.16 4.76 8.78
CA ALA A 37 -8.12 5.86 8.84
C ALA A 37 -9.22 5.59 9.88
N ALA A 38 -9.70 4.35 9.99
CA ALA A 38 -10.78 3.98 10.92
C ALA A 38 -10.29 3.76 12.36
N SER A 39 -9.14 3.09 12.55
CA SER A 39 -8.63 2.73 13.86
C SER A 39 -7.53 3.66 14.38
N GLY A 40 -7.00 4.55 13.53
CA GLY A 40 -5.91 5.47 13.87
C GLY A 40 -6.16 6.26 15.15
N PRO A 41 -7.34 6.90 15.32
CA PRO A 41 -7.59 7.66 16.52
C PRO A 41 -7.64 6.81 17.79
N TRP A 42 -8.24 5.62 17.71
CA TRP A 42 -8.29 4.65 18.81
C TRP A 42 -6.90 4.16 19.21
N ILE A 43 -6.03 3.91 18.24
CA ILE A 43 -4.63 3.51 18.49
C ILE A 43 -3.87 4.64 19.18
N ILE A 44 -4.04 5.88 18.73
CA ILE A 44 -3.40 7.06 19.33
C ILE A 44 -3.85 7.26 20.77
N ASP A 45 -5.16 7.19 21.03
CA ASP A 45 -5.73 7.35 22.37
C ASP A 45 -5.27 6.25 23.34
N ALA A 46 -5.04 5.03 22.83
CA ALA A 46 -4.50 3.91 23.61
C ALA A 46 -2.99 4.04 23.89
N LEU A 47 -2.23 4.68 22.99
CA LEU A 47 -0.77 4.83 23.11
C LEU A 47 -0.36 5.98 24.03
N THR A 48 -1.12 7.09 24.04
CA THR A 48 -0.72 8.28 24.81
C THR A 48 -1.91 9.02 25.42
N SER A 49 -1.73 9.42 26.69
CA SER A 49 -2.64 10.31 27.43
C SER A 49 -2.17 11.76 27.45
N ILE A 50 -0.97 12.06 26.94
CA ILE A 50 -0.41 13.42 26.93
C ILE A 50 -1.11 14.22 25.83
N PRO A 51 -1.81 15.33 26.15
CA PRO A 51 -2.61 16.07 25.18
C PRO A 51 -1.80 16.59 23.97
N GLU A 52 -0.59 17.09 24.23
CA GLU A 52 0.30 17.65 23.21
C GLU A 52 0.76 16.58 22.20
N VAL A 53 1.14 15.40 22.70
CA VAL A 53 1.57 14.27 21.87
C VAL A 53 0.39 13.70 21.08
N ARG A 54 -0.80 13.65 21.69
CA ARG A 54 -2.03 13.20 21.04
C ARG A 54 -2.43 14.13 19.90
N ALA A 55 -2.42 15.44 20.12
CA ALA A 55 -2.74 16.43 19.10
C ALA A 55 -1.79 16.33 17.89
N ALA A 56 -0.48 16.25 18.14
CA ALA A 56 0.50 16.04 17.08
C ALA A 56 0.27 14.71 16.34
N SER A 57 -0.03 13.62 17.07
CA SER A 57 -0.30 12.32 16.45
C SER A 57 -1.51 12.34 15.51
N TYR A 58 -2.56 13.10 15.86
CA TYR A 58 -3.72 13.32 14.99
C TYR A 58 -3.38 14.12 13.73
N GLU A 59 -2.55 15.15 13.86
CA GLU A 59 -2.07 15.94 12.72
C GLU A 59 -1.29 15.07 11.72
N TYR A 60 -0.44 14.16 12.22
CA TYR A 60 0.36 13.28 11.38
C TYR A 60 -0.34 11.98 10.96
N LEU A 61 -1.55 11.70 11.44
CA LEU A 61 -2.27 10.45 11.14
C LEU A 61 -2.51 10.25 9.63
N MET A 62 -2.77 11.34 8.90
CA MET A 62 -2.94 11.28 7.44
C MET A 62 -1.72 10.68 6.74
N TRP A 63 -0.51 10.98 7.21
CA TRP A 63 0.71 10.40 6.64
C TRP A 63 0.77 8.89 6.86
N ALA A 64 0.35 8.40 8.02
CA ALA A 64 0.25 6.96 8.29
C ALA A 64 -0.76 6.26 7.37
N VAL A 65 -1.86 6.93 7.01
CA VAL A 65 -2.87 6.42 6.06
C VAL A 65 -2.32 6.33 4.64
N VAL A 66 -1.45 7.26 4.23
CA VAL A 66 -0.91 7.33 2.86
C VAL A 66 0.29 6.39 2.64
N LEU A 67 1.06 6.09 3.69
CA LEU A 67 2.25 5.22 3.63
C LEU A 67 2.04 3.86 2.92
N PRO A 68 0.97 3.09 3.19
CA PRO A 68 0.74 1.81 2.52
C PRO A 68 0.55 1.96 1.01
N ILE A 69 -0.02 3.08 0.56
CA ILE A 69 -0.29 3.37 -0.86
C ILE A 69 1.02 3.63 -1.59
N THR A 70 1.93 4.41 -0.99
CA THR A 70 3.24 4.69 -1.59
C THR A 70 4.17 3.48 -1.56
N GLY A 71 4.11 2.67 -0.50
CA GLY A 71 4.93 1.45 -0.36
C GLY A 71 4.63 0.40 -1.43
N VAL A 72 3.35 0.19 -1.77
CA VAL A 72 2.96 -0.75 -2.83
C VAL A 72 3.46 -0.30 -4.21
N LEU A 73 3.49 1.01 -4.49
CA LEU A 73 4.07 1.52 -5.73
C LEU A 73 5.57 1.20 -5.77
N GLY A 74 6.30 1.40 -4.66
CA GLY A 74 7.72 1.06 -4.56
C GLY A 74 8.01 -0.40 -4.87
N PHE A 75 7.29 -1.35 -4.25
CA PHE A 75 7.48 -2.79 -4.47
C PHE A 75 7.04 -3.28 -5.86
N GLN A 76 6.13 -2.56 -6.53
CA GLN A 76 5.68 -2.94 -7.87
C GLN A 76 6.65 -2.46 -8.96
N PHE A 77 7.48 -1.45 -8.68
CA PHE A 77 8.50 -0.91 -9.58
C PHE A 77 9.91 -1.48 -9.36
N ASP A 78 10.15 -2.20 -8.25
CA ASP A 78 11.37 -2.98 -7.96
C ASP A 78 11.30 -4.38 -8.58
#